data_AF-A0A933TC61-F1
#
_entry.id   AF-A0A933TC61-F1
#
_cell.length_a   1.000
_cell.length_b   1.000
_cell.length_c   1.000
_cell.angle_alpha   90.00
_cell.angle_beta   90.00
_cell.angle_gamma   90.00
#
_symmetry.space_group_name_H-M   'P 1'
#
loop_
_entity.id
_entity.type
_entity.pdbx_description
1 polymer ?
#
loop_
_entity_poly.entity_id
_entity_poly.type
_entity_poly.pdbx_seq_one_letter_code
_entity_poly.pdbx_strand_id
1 'polypeptide(L)' 'MPVQRFRSFEAAREALWGRLDDPGYLRRVAWLWAFSERLLRARPRPGVRRFRSLQEAQRDRES' A
#
# COMPACT_ATOMS: atom_id res chain seq x y z
N MET A 1 -6.26 -20.93 3.26
CA MET A 1 -5.08 -20.15 3.70
C MET A 1 -4.17 -21.07 4.47
N PRO A 2 -2.91 -21.26 4.06
CA PRO A 2 -1.95 -22.03 4.85
C PRO A 2 -1.71 -21.32 6.19
N VAL A 3 -1.83 -22.05 7.29
CA VAL A 3 -1.52 -21.52 8.63
C VAL A 3 -0.01 -21.67 8.86
N GLN A 4 0.70 -20.56 8.98
CA GLN A 4 2.13 -20.54 9.34
C GLN A 4 2.30 -20.40 10.86
N ARG A 5 3.22 -21.18 11.43
CA ARG A 5 3.61 -21.08 12.83
C ARG A 5 4.90 -20.26 12.94
N PHE A 6 4.89 -19.27 13.83
CA PHE A 6 6.05 -18.44 14.13
C PHE A 6 6.51 -18.69 15.56
N ARG A 7 7.82 -18.57 15.81
CA ARG A 7 8.42 -18.78 17.13
C ARG A 7 8.40 -17.51 18.00
N SER A 8 8.13 -16.35 17.41
CA SER A 8 8.01 -15.06 18.09
C SER A 8 7.03 -14.13 17.38
N PHE A 9 6.57 -13.10 18.09
CA PHE A 9 5.75 -12.04 17.51
C PHE A 9 6.51 -11.22 16.48
N GLU A 10 7.80 -10.97 16.70
CA GLU A 10 8.67 -10.27 15.74
C GLU A 10 8.74 -11.02 14.41
N ALA A 11 8.94 -12.35 14.46
CA ALA A 11 8.99 -13.17 13.25
C ALA A 11 7.65 -13.15 12.49
N ALA A 12 6.52 -13.16 13.22
CA ALA A 12 5.20 -13.00 12.61
C ALA A 12 5.02 -11.60 12.00
N ARG A 13 5.50 -10.54 12.68
CA ARG A 13 5.45 -9.17 12.20
C ARG A 13 6.26 -8.97 10.92
N GLU A 14 7.44 -9.57 10.85
CA GLU A 14 8.29 -9.54 9.66
C GLU A 14 7.64 -10.27 8.48
N ALA A 15 6.98 -11.41 8.73
CA ALA A 15 6.30 -12.19 7.70
C ALA A 15 5.05 -11.50 7.11
N LEU A 16 4.51 -10.47 7.76
CA LEU A 16 3.46 -9.62 7.18
C LEU A 16 3.97 -8.81 5.98
N TRP A 17 5.27 -8.54 5.93
CA TRP A 17 5.88 -7.85 4.82
C TRP A 17 6.20 -8.83 3.69
N GLY A 18 6.11 -8.35 2.46
CA GLY A 18 6.58 -9.15 1.33
C GLY A 18 8.09 -9.34 1.41
N ARG A 19 8.55 -10.55 1.07
CA ARG A 19 9.97 -10.85 1.08
C ARG A 19 10.62 -10.29 -0.19
N LEU A 20 11.76 -9.62 -0.04
CA LEU A 20 12.51 -9.08 -1.19
C LEU A 20 13.10 -10.17 -2.11
N ASP A 21 13.32 -11.37 -1.59
CA ASP A 21 13.83 -12.52 -2.34
C ASP A 21 12.77 -13.22 -3.19
N ASP A 22 11.49 -12.83 -3.07
CA ASP A 22 10.43 -13.37 -3.91
C ASP A 22 10.43 -12.69 -5.29
N PRO A 23 10.76 -13.42 -6.38
CA PRO A 23 10.81 -12.85 -7.73
C PRO A 23 9.43 -12.36 -8.22
N GLY A 24 8.34 -12.81 -7.61
CA GLY A 24 6.98 -12.36 -7.86
C GLY A 24 6.56 -11.12 -7.06
N TYR A 25 7.35 -10.66 -6.10
CA TYR A 25 6.97 -9.56 -5.20
C TYR A 25 6.60 -8.29 -5.97
N LEU A 26 7.51 -7.81 -6.83
CA LEU A 26 7.28 -6.59 -7.62
C LEU A 26 6.09 -6.73 -8.57
N ARG A 27 5.83 -7.94 -9.10
CA ARG A 27 4.67 -8.20 -9.96
C ARG A 27 3.36 -8.06 -9.18
N ARG A 28 3.30 -8.57 -7.94
CA ARG A 28 2.11 -8.41 -7.07
C ARG A 28 1.90 -6.96 -6.65
N VAL A 29 2.97 -6.23 -6.36
CA VAL A 29 2.89 -4.79 -6.07
C VAL A 29 2.34 -4.03 -7.28
N ALA A 30 2.84 -4.30 -8.48
CA ALA A 30 2.33 -3.68 -9.71
C ALA A 30 0.85 -4.01 -9.95
N TRP A 31 0.46 -5.28 -9.75
CA TRP A 31 -0.94 -5.70 -9.87
C TRP A 31 -1.84 -4.99 -8.86
N LEU A 32 -1.42 -4.87 -7.60
CA LEU A 32 -2.17 -4.17 -6.56
C LEU A 32 -2.41 -2.71 -6.92
N TRP A 33 -1.37 -2.02 -7.41
CA TRP A 33 -1.50 -0.64 -7.87
C TRP A 33 -2.47 -0.52 -9.05
N ALA A 34 -2.32 -1.35 -10.09
CA ALA A 34 -3.21 -1.35 -11.24
C ALA A 34 -4.67 -1.66 -10.85
N PHE A 35 -4.88 -2.58 -9.91
CA PHE A 35 -6.21 -2.88 -9.38
C PHE A 35 -6.79 -1.70 -8.59
N SER A 36 -5.98 -1.06 -7.74
CA SER A 36 -6.41 0.11 -6.98
C SER A 36 -6.81 1.28 -7.88
N GLU A 37 -6.08 1.52 -8.97
CA GLU A 37 -6.45 2.54 -9.96
C GLU A 37 -7.83 2.28 -10.59
N ARG A 38 -8.21 1.02 -10.76
CA ARG A 38 -9.54 0.65 -11.30
C ARG A 38 -10.66 0.86 -10.30
N LEU A 39 -10.36 0.80 -8.99
CA LEU A 39 -11.35 1.00 -7.93
C LEU A 39 -11.55 2.49 -7.60
N LEU A 40 -10.52 3.31 -7.81
CA LEU A 40 -10.58 4.72 -7.51
C LEU A 40 -11.35 5.48 -8.60
N ARG A 41 -12.33 6.31 -8.19
CA ARG A 41 -13.06 7.22 -9.10
C ARG A 41 -12.16 8.29 -9.72
N ALA A 42 -11.07 8.66 -9.05
CA ALA A 42 -10.11 9.66 -9.49
C ALA A 42 -8.68 9.16 -9.25
N ARG A 43 -7.79 9.39 -10.22
CA ARG A 43 -6.36 9.10 -10.04
C ARG A 43 -5.75 10.08 -9.04
N PRO A 44 -4.98 9.61 -8.05
CA PRO A 44 -4.26 10.50 -7.15
C PRO A 44 -3.26 11.34 -7.96
N ARG A 45 -3.16 12.64 -7.65
CA ARG A 45 -2.16 13.51 -8.28
C ARG A 45 -0.76 13.05 -7.86
N PRO A 46 0.20 12.95 -8.80
CA PRO A 46 1.54 12.51 -8.49
C PRO A 46 2.27 13.51 -7.58
N GLY A 47 3.19 13.00 -6.76
CA GLY A 47 4.10 13.81 -5.92
C GLY A 47 3.70 13.89 -4.44
N VAL A 48 4.61 14.44 -3.63
CA VAL A 48 4.38 14.71 -2.20
C VAL A 48 3.84 16.12 -2.05
N ARG A 49 2.69 16.25 -1.38
CA ARG A 49 2.07 17.56 -1.12
C ARG A 49 2.07 17.86 0.35
N ARG A 50 2.50 19.08 0.68
CA ARG A 50 2.47 19.60 2.04
C ARG A 50 1.19 20.42 2.22
N PHE A 51 0.38 20.01 3.18
CA PHE A 51 -0.79 20.76 3.62
C PHE A 51 -0.51 21.38 4.99
N ARG A 52 -1.01 22.60 5.20
CA ARG A 52 -0.89 23.31 6.48
C ARG A 52 -1.95 22.84 7.48
N SER A 53 -3.06 22.29 7.00
CA SER A 53 -4.13 21.73 7.83
C SER A 53 -4.83 20.53 7.16
N LEU A 54 -5.56 19.77 7.96
CA LEU A 54 -6.37 18.65 7.46
C LEU A 54 -7.50 19.14 6.54
N GLN A 55 -8.07 20.32 6.80
CA GLN A 55 -9.12 20.92 5.97
C GLN A 55 -8.61 21.33 4.59
N GLU A 56 -7.34 21.70 4.47
CA GLU A 56 -6.69 21.95 3.18
C GLU A 56 -6.52 20.65 2.39
N ALA A 57 -6.07 19.58 3.05
CA ALA A 57 -5.94 18.26 2.43
C ALA A 57 -7.30 17.68 1.99
N GLN A 58 -8.36 17.92 2.75
CA GLN A 58 -9.70 17.44 2.42
C GLN A 58 -10.27 18.14 1.17
N ARG A 59 -10.18 19.48 1.12
CA ARG A 59 -10.61 20.24 -0.06
C ARG A 59 -9.89 19.80 -1.33
N ASP A 60 -8.60 19.49 -1.20
CA ASP A 60 -7.81 19.01 -2.31
C ASP A 60 -8.24 17.62 -2.82
N ARG A 61 -8.69 16.73 -1.94
CA ARG A 61 -9.25 15.42 -2.34
C ARG A 61 -10.60 15.52 -3.03
N GLU A 62 -11.37 16.55 -2.70
CA GLU A 62 -12.70 16.82 -3.25
C GLU A 62 -12.67 17.62 -4.57
N SER A 63 -11.49 18.10 -4.99
CA SER A 63 -11.26 18.89 -6.22
C SER A 63 -10.86 18.02 -7.41
#